data_AF-A0A8S3BCP5-F1
#
_entry.id   AF-A0A8S3BCP5-F1
#
_cell.length_a   1.000
_cell.length_b   1.000
_cell.length_c   1.000
_cell.angle_alpha   90.00
_cell.angle_beta   90.00
_cell.angle_gamma   90.00
#
_symmetry.space_group_name_H-M   'P 1'
#
loop_
_entity.id
_entity.type
_entity.pdbx_description
1 polymer ?
#
loop_
_entity_poly.entity_id
_entity_poly.type
_entity_poly.pdbx_seq_one_letter_code
_entity_poly.pdbx_strand_id
1 'polypeptide(L)' 'EWTGIMGFTVDHLPLIGPLPNDSKQFLLAGYNGNGMPNGFLCAKAIARMIANDDPCREGE' A
#
# COMPACT_ATOMS: atom_id res chain seq x y z
N GLU A 1 9.87 -23.39 17.11
CA GLU A 1 10.53 -22.27 16.40
C GLU A 1 9.73 -21.92 15.16
N TRP A 2 9.70 -20.65 14.77
CA TRP A 2 9.10 -20.22 13.51
C TRP A 2 10.06 -19.30 12.76
N THR A 3 9.95 -19.28 11.44
CA THR A 3 10.65 -18.37 10.55
C THR A 3 9.65 -17.67 9.63
N GLY A 4 10.05 -16.55 9.05
CA GLY A 4 9.17 -15.75 8.18
C GLY A 4 9.94 -15.09 7.05
N ILE A 5 9.22 -14.71 6.00
CA ILE A 5 9.75 -13.99 4.84
C ILE A 5 9.31 -12.53 4.95
N MET A 6 10.24 -11.61 4.70
CA MET A 6 9.95 -10.17 4.65
C MET A 6 10.13 -9.64 3.23
N GLY A 7 9.17 -8.83 2.78
CA GLY A 7 9.30 -8.01 1.58
C GLY A 7 9.83 -6.62 1.94
N PHE A 8 10.98 -6.27 1.37
CA PHE A 8 11.63 -4.97 1.58
C PHE A 8 11.43 -4.05 0.39
N THR A 9 11.40 -2.76 0.66
CA THR A 9 11.34 -1.69 -0.34
C THR A 9 12.62 -0.86 -0.26
N VAL A 10 12.95 -0.16 -1.36
CA VAL A 10 14.19 0.62 -1.46
C VAL A 10 14.23 1.82 -0.52
N ASP A 11 13.08 2.40 -0.21
CA ASP A 11 12.92 3.59 0.65
C ASP A 11 12.40 3.25 2.05
N HIS A 12 12.23 1.96 2.36
CA HIS A 12 11.63 1.46 3.60
C HIS A 12 10.18 1.90 3.86
N LEU A 13 9.51 2.49 2.88
CA LEU A 13 8.10 2.84 2.94
C LEU A 13 7.25 1.76 2.27
N PRO A 14 6.03 1.50 2.75
CA PRO A 14 5.12 0.57 2.08
C PRO A 14 4.71 1.10 0.70
N LEU A 15 4.69 0.21 -0.29
CA LEU A 15 4.21 0.52 -1.63
C LEU A 15 2.68 0.38 -1.66
N ILE A 16 2.00 1.51 -1.83
CA ILE A 16 0.55 1.63 -1.73
C ILE A 16 0.04 2.46 -2.91
N GLY A 17 -0.90 1.92 -3.69
CA GLY A 17 -1.57 2.68 -4.75
C GLY A 17 -1.85 1.88 -6.02
N PRO A 18 -2.38 2.53 -7.07
CA PRO A 18 -2.65 1.89 -8.35
C PRO A 18 -1.34 1.53 -9.08
N LEU A 19 -1.37 0.46 -9.88
CA LEU A 19 -0.22 0.12 -10.71
C LEU A 19 -0.06 1.15 -11.85
N PRO A 20 1.18 1.54 -12.21
CA PRO A 20 1.42 2.52 -13.28
C PRO A 20 0.82 2.13 -14.63
N ASN A 21 0.71 0.82 -14.90
CA ASN A 21 0.24 0.28 -16.18
C ASN A 21 -1.19 -0.29 -16.11
N ASP A 22 -1.83 -0.32 -14.93
CA ASP A 22 -3.18 -0.84 -14.75
C ASP A 22 -3.90 -0.14 -13.59
N SER A 23 -4.79 0.79 -13.93
CA SER A 23 -5.58 1.56 -12.95
C SER A 23 -6.68 0.76 -12.26
N LYS A 24 -6.92 -0.50 -12.66
CA LYS A 24 -7.86 -1.41 -11.98
C LYS A 24 -7.19 -2.29 -10.94
N GLN A 25 -5.86 -2.27 -10.87
CA GLN A 25 -5.09 -3.04 -9.91
C GLN A 25 -4.40 -2.11 -8.91
N PHE A 26 -4.47 -2.50 -7.64
CA PHE A 26 -3.86 -1.77 -6.53
C PHE A 26 -2.85 -2.66 -5.83
N LEU A 27 -1.73 -2.06 -5.43
CA LEU A 27 -0.69 -2.72 -4.67
C LEU A 27 -0.74 -2.25 -3.21
N LEU A 28 -0.55 -3.19 -2.29
CA LEU A 28 -0.45 -2.96 -0.85
C LEU A 28 0.60 -3.91 -0.28
N ALA A 29 1.89 -3.57 -0.44
CA ALA A 29 2.99 -4.48 -0.18
C ALA A 29 4.24 -3.78 0.38
N GLY A 30 5.25 -4.58 0.72
CA GLY A 30 6.57 -4.02 1.09
C GLY A 30 6.57 -3.33 2.45
N TYR A 31 5.93 -3.92 3.45
CA TYR A 31 5.82 -3.32 4.78
C TYR A 31 7.13 -3.30 5.60
N ASN A 32 8.21 -3.91 5.13
CA ASN A 32 9.50 -3.95 5.82
C ASN A 32 9.39 -4.42 7.30
N GLY A 33 8.53 -5.41 7.57
CA GLY A 33 8.26 -5.91 8.93
C GLY A 33 7.24 -5.10 9.74
N ASN A 34 6.80 -3.93 9.25
CA ASN A 34 5.82 -3.05 9.90
C ASN A 34 4.38 -3.27 9.38
N GLY A 35 4.03 -4.51 9.02
CA GLY A 35 2.73 -4.82 8.41
C GLY A 35 1.56 -4.66 9.37
N MET A 36 1.69 -5.17 10.60
CA MET A 36 0.66 -5.07 11.65
C MET A 36 0.27 -3.63 11.98
N PRO A 37 1.20 -2.70 12.30
CA PRO A 37 0.83 -1.33 12.65
C PRO A 37 0.26 -0.54 11.46
N ASN A 38 0.78 -0.78 10.24
CA ASN A 38 0.42 0.03 9.08
C ASN A 38 -0.75 -0.53 8.26
N GLY A 39 -1.04 -1.83 8.37
CA GLY A 39 -1.97 -2.53 7.48
C GLY A 39 -3.37 -1.91 7.42
N PHE A 40 -3.94 -1.54 8.58
CA PHE A 40 -5.29 -0.97 8.63
C PHE A 40 -5.37 0.42 7.97
N LEU A 41 -4.42 1.30 8.24
CA LEU A 41 -4.42 2.65 7.65
C LEU A 41 -4.12 2.60 6.15
N CYS A 42 -3.20 1.74 5.73
CA CYS A 42 -2.86 1.54 4.32
C CYS A 42 -4.07 0.96 3.55
N ALA A 43 -4.75 -0.05 4.11
CA ALA A 43 -5.95 -0.62 3.51
C ALA A 43 -7.09 0.40 3.42
N LYS A 44 -7.27 1.25 4.44
CA LYS A 44 -8.25 2.35 4.42
C LYS A 44 -7.95 3.35 3.30
N ALA A 45 -6.69 3.69 3.05
CA ALA A 45 -6.30 4.58 1.96
C ALA A 45 -6.67 3.99 0.60
N ILE A 46 -6.36 2.70 0.36
CA ILE A 46 -6.74 2.03 -0.89
C ILE A 46 -8.27 1.92 -1.03
N ALA A 47 -8.99 1.57 0.03
CA ALA A 47 -10.45 1.45 -0.03
C ALA A 47 -11.11 2.77 -0.46
N ARG A 48 -10.58 3.90 0.02
CA ARG A 48 -10.99 5.26 -0.39
C ARG A 48 -10.68 5.54 -1.87
N MET A 49 -9.48 5.20 -2.33
CA MET A 49 -9.10 5.32 -3.74
C MET A 49 -10.03 4.50 -4.65
N ILE A 50 -10.37 3.26 -4.26
CA ILE A 50 -11.29 2.40 -5.01
C ILE A 50 -12.72 2.96 -5.03
N ALA A 51 -13.17 3.51 -3.91
CA ALA A 51 -14.51 4.09 -3.79
C ALA A 51 -14.67 5.43 -4.54
N ASN A 52 -13.62 5.96 -5.19
CA ASN A 52 -13.53 7.34 -5.70
C ASN A 52 -13.82 8.40 -4.60
N ASP A 53 -13.59 8.03 -3.34
CA ASP A 53 -13.79 8.88 -2.17
C ASP A 53 -12.41 9.45 -1.80
N ASP A 54 -12.03 10.48 -2.55
CA ASP A 54 -10.66 10.92 -2.79
C ASP A 54 -9.86 11.36 -1.55
N PRO A 55 -8.64 10.82 -1.35
CA PRO A 55 -7.64 11.43 -0.48
C PRO A 55 -6.36 11.88 -1.21
N CYS A 56 -6.22 11.66 -2.53
CA CYS A 56 -4.95 11.82 -3.27
C CYS A 56 -5.07 12.27 -4.74
N ARG A 57 -6.11 13.01 -5.17
CA ARG A 57 -5.98 13.91 -6.35
C ARG A 57 -5.24 15.18 -5.94
N GLU A 58 -3.96 15.08 -5.65
CA GLU A 58 -3.05 16.23 -5.78
C GLU A 58 -2.07 15.90 -6.90
N GLY A 59 -2.39 16.47 -8.06
CA GLY A 59 -1.75 16.24 -9.35
C GLY A 59 -2.44 17.08 -10.44
N GLU A 60 -2.91 18.27 -10.06
CA GLU A 60 -2.77 19.52 -10.83
C GLU A 60 -1.80 20.41 -10.04
#